data_AF-U2CAN6-F1
#
_entry.id   AF-U2CAN6-F1
#
_cell.length_a   1.000
_cell.length_b   1.000
_cell.length_c   1.000
_cell.angle_alpha   90.00
_cell.angle_beta   90.00
_cell.angle_gamma   90.00
#
_symmetry.space_group_name_H-M   'P 1'
#
loop_
_entity.id
_entity.type
_entity.pdbx_description
1 polymer ?
#
loop_
_entity_poly.entity_id
_entity_poly.type
_entity_poly.pdbx_seq_one_letter_code
_entity_poly.pdbx_strand_id
1 'polypeptide(L)'
;MLKLLRNYFILFLSLVVLNIILVAITENGYLMYLFFYLYGFFALLALANILFYIGSYYKGTRIYLFGFVGLTAIGIWLTCYGGELYGKFLLYRSERNAPPILEKFAVLIEDPMEGKMTIEGKEMIPFSKYKWLSLENYTMTQHHELVALYRETRLLEEGDLETFVKKFDTAGNLIDTLSFYHSKKQGRKIFLVEDCLIDISNRTYNKAWFSSRDSVFHPMKLVEGSQGWGFQQVKDFYYNRSKESSYCHIIKIPYWQLSDKGDFPKADPPRYMIVFQKEHQLYYYLTSFDIIDYYYFGKEDYQIKFTEHAYAPLLLALRNDELYNKEKHLGRGEKSRERTHIVPFYYLDKHIECTGLEPLEPSKSFEVEDGEGELYYRLKVDDQVLSLKTPYYINNNYERSLKTPTYYWKNNTETIERYKNIDLYSNKNLKYQLLHTFVGTYIVK
;
A
#
# COMPACT_ATOMS: atom_id res chain seq x y z
N MET A 1 9.63 -41.01 48.54
CA MET A 1 9.70 -39.62 48.05
C MET A 1 10.71 -39.44 46.92
N LEU A 2 11.99 -39.86 47.05
CA LEU A 2 13.02 -39.75 46.00
C LEU A 2 12.65 -40.42 44.66
N LYS A 3 12.04 -41.61 44.69
CA LYS A 3 11.51 -42.32 43.49
C LYS A 3 10.42 -41.52 42.78
N LEU A 4 9.57 -40.82 43.54
CA LEU A 4 8.47 -40.02 42.99
C LEU A 4 9.03 -38.79 42.29
N LEU A 5 9.98 -38.10 42.92
CA LEU A 5 10.64 -36.91 42.37
C LEU A 5 11.43 -37.23 41.08
N ARG A 6 12.12 -38.37 41.06
CA ARG A 6 12.82 -38.88 39.87
C ARG A 6 11.83 -39.15 38.73
N ASN A 7 10.67 -39.71 39.03
CA ASN A 7 9.65 -39.97 38.00
C ASN A 7 9.05 -38.68 37.46
N TYR A 8 8.86 -37.65 38.28
CA TYR A 8 8.45 -36.32 37.81
C TYR A 8 9.52 -35.67 36.93
N PHE A 9 10.79 -35.79 37.28
CA PHE A 9 11.90 -35.27 36.47
C PHE A 9 12.04 -36.01 35.12
N ILE A 10 11.85 -37.33 35.10
CA ILE A 10 11.85 -38.11 33.85
C ILE A 10 10.63 -37.78 32.98
N LEU A 11 9.46 -37.61 33.59
CA LEU A 11 8.25 -37.18 32.89
C LEU A 11 8.46 -35.79 32.27
N PHE A 12 9.07 -34.87 33.02
CA PHE A 12 9.47 -33.55 32.53
C PHE A 12 10.41 -33.65 31.32
N LEU A 13 11.48 -34.44 31.41
CA LEU A 13 12.43 -34.61 30.30
C LEU A 13 11.75 -35.21 29.05
N SER A 14 10.83 -36.16 29.26
CA SER A 14 10.08 -36.80 28.18
C SER A 14 9.11 -35.81 27.50
N LEU A 15 8.48 -34.92 28.26
CA LEU A 15 7.63 -33.85 27.74
C LEU A 15 8.44 -32.80 26.96
N VAL A 16 9.66 -32.49 27.39
CA VAL A 16 10.59 -31.61 26.65
C VAL A 16 10.96 -32.21 25.29
N VAL A 17 11.32 -33.50 25.25
CA VAL A 17 11.67 -34.19 23.99
C VAL A 17 10.46 -34.28 23.05
N LEU A 18 9.29 -34.61 23.58
CA LEU A 18 8.04 -34.65 22.80
C LEU A 18 7.67 -33.27 22.23
N ASN A 19 7.96 -32.19 22.98
CA ASN A 19 7.74 -30.83 22.53
C ASN A 19 8.65 -30.46 21.34
N ILE A 20 9.95 -30.79 21.42
CA ILE A 20 10.90 -30.58 20.30
C ILE A 20 10.41 -31.30 19.04
N ILE A 21 9.89 -32.52 19.18
CA ILE A 21 9.34 -33.31 18.07
C ILE A 21 8.04 -32.66 17.51
N LEU A 22 7.13 -32.20 18.37
CA LEU A 22 5.88 -31.55 17.95
C LEU A 22 6.11 -30.19 17.25
N VAL A 23 7.08 -29.41 17.72
CA VAL A 23 7.52 -28.15 17.08
C VAL A 23 8.09 -28.44 15.69
N ALA A 24 8.85 -29.52 15.55
CA ALA A 24 9.38 -29.94 14.25
C ALA A 24 8.28 -30.38 13.27
N ILE A 25 7.11 -30.84 13.76
CA ILE A 25 6.05 -31.42 12.92
C ILE A 25 4.92 -30.43 12.60
N THR A 26 4.53 -29.55 13.54
CA THR A 26 3.25 -28.80 13.45
C THR A 26 3.33 -27.42 12.81
N GLU A 27 4.53 -26.90 12.53
CA GLU A 27 4.79 -25.61 11.88
C GLU A 27 4.11 -24.37 12.50
N ASN A 28 3.52 -24.47 13.70
CA ASN A 28 2.70 -23.41 14.27
C ASN A 28 2.99 -23.25 15.77
N GLY A 29 3.41 -22.04 16.17
CA GLY A 29 3.85 -21.70 17.54
C GLY A 29 2.77 -21.76 18.62
N TYR A 30 1.50 -21.99 18.26
CA TYR A 30 0.38 -22.04 19.19
C TYR A 30 0.49 -23.12 20.27
N LEU A 31 1.15 -24.25 19.99
CA LEU A 31 1.38 -25.27 21.01
C LEU A 31 2.44 -24.86 22.05
N MET A 32 3.30 -23.87 21.76
CA MET A 32 4.22 -23.34 22.77
C MET A 32 3.49 -22.74 23.97
N TYR A 33 2.32 -22.15 23.77
CA TYR A 33 1.52 -21.49 24.80
C TYR A 33 1.05 -22.44 25.90
N LEU A 34 0.45 -23.56 25.51
CA LEU A 34 -0.04 -24.57 26.45
C LEU A 34 1.13 -25.21 27.21
N PHE A 35 2.27 -25.40 26.52
CA PHE A 35 3.47 -25.97 27.11
C PHE A 35 4.25 -25.00 28.00
N PHE A 36 4.25 -23.69 27.73
CA PHE A 36 4.80 -22.67 28.62
C PHE A 36 3.93 -22.50 29.86
N TYR A 37 2.60 -22.64 29.74
CA TYR A 37 1.70 -22.67 30.89
C TYR A 37 1.98 -23.90 31.76
N LEU A 38 2.14 -25.08 31.14
CA LEU A 38 2.61 -26.29 31.83
C LEU A 38 4.01 -26.10 32.41
N TYR A 39 4.93 -25.43 31.72
CA TYR A 39 6.29 -25.16 32.19
C TYR A 39 6.30 -24.22 33.40
N GLY A 40 5.56 -23.12 33.35
CA GLY A 40 5.38 -22.19 34.47
C GLY A 40 4.66 -22.86 35.65
N PHE A 41 3.63 -23.66 35.37
CA PHE A 41 2.90 -24.43 36.38
C PHE A 41 3.74 -25.53 37.02
N PHE A 42 4.53 -26.28 36.23
CA PHE A 42 5.45 -27.31 36.74
C PHE A 42 6.66 -26.67 37.43
N ALA A 43 7.13 -25.50 36.99
CA ALA A 43 8.17 -24.73 37.68
C ALA A 43 7.66 -24.15 39.01
N LEU A 44 6.40 -23.70 39.07
CA LEU A 44 5.73 -23.27 40.30
C LEU A 44 5.43 -24.45 41.24
N LEU A 45 5.01 -25.60 40.71
CA LEU A 45 4.86 -26.85 41.48
C LEU A 45 6.21 -27.36 41.98
N ALA A 46 7.26 -27.24 41.18
CA ALA A 46 8.62 -27.54 41.59
C ALA A 46 9.08 -26.56 42.68
N LEU A 47 8.81 -25.25 42.55
CA LEU A 47 9.09 -24.23 43.56
C LEU A 47 8.34 -24.50 44.86
N ALA A 48 7.04 -24.79 44.79
CA ALA A 48 6.21 -25.13 45.95
C ALA A 48 6.71 -26.41 46.63
N ASN A 49 7.06 -27.45 45.87
CA ASN A 49 7.66 -28.67 46.40
C ASN A 49 9.06 -28.43 46.97
N ILE A 50 9.87 -27.57 46.35
CA ILE A 50 11.21 -27.19 46.81
C ILE A 50 11.10 -26.42 48.13
N LEU A 51 10.17 -25.47 48.26
CA LEU A 51 9.92 -24.73 49.51
C LEU A 51 9.39 -25.67 50.62
N PHE A 52 8.47 -26.57 50.28
CA PHE A 52 7.94 -27.58 51.21
C PHE A 52 9.02 -28.58 51.68
N TYR A 53 9.93 -28.95 50.78
CA TYR A 53 11.05 -29.85 51.04
C TYR A 53 12.22 -29.16 51.79
N ILE A 54 12.52 -27.90 51.45
CA ILE A 54 13.49 -27.04 52.16
C ILE A 54 13.05 -26.82 53.61
N GLY A 55 11.76 -26.55 53.81
CA GLY A 55 11.17 -26.44 55.15
C GLY A 55 11.25 -27.72 55.97
N SER A 56 11.51 -28.87 55.32
CA SER A 56 11.47 -30.17 55.98
C SER A 56 12.84 -30.77 56.33
N TYR A 57 13.94 -30.64 55.54
CA TYR A 57 15.09 -31.58 55.77
C TYR A 57 16.55 -31.21 55.39
N TYR A 58 16.86 -30.16 54.62
CA TYR A 58 18.25 -29.74 54.25
C TYR A 58 19.20 -30.75 53.51
N LYS A 59 20.27 -30.16 52.91
CA LYS A 59 21.52 -30.67 52.25
C LYS A 59 21.52 -31.34 50.86
N GLY A 60 20.38 -31.70 50.27
CA GLY A 60 20.28 -32.10 48.84
C GLY A 60 19.98 -30.95 47.86
N THR A 61 20.07 -29.71 48.34
CA THR A 61 19.40 -28.51 47.80
C THR A 61 20.12 -27.84 46.64
N ARG A 62 21.43 -28.08 46.49
CA ARG A 62 22.26 -27.34 45.53
C ARG A 62 21.86 -27.61 44.08
N ILE A 63 21.63 -28.87 43.70
CA ILE A 63 21.32 -29.24 42.31
C ILE A 63 19.98 -28.65 41.85
N TYR A 64 18.97 -28.60 42.72
CA TYR A 64 17.66 -28.02 42.40
C TYR A 64 17.67 -26.49 42.41
N LEU A 65 18.45 -25.87 43.31
CA LEU A 65 18.67 -24.43 43.31
C LEU A 65 19.48 -23.98 42.09
N PHE A 66 20.50 -24.75 41.69
CA PHE A 66 21.23 -24.55 40.44
C PHE A 66 20.34 -24.79 39.21
N GLY A 67 19.45 -25.78 39.25
CA GLY A 67 18.43 -25.98 38.22
C GLY A 67 17.49 -24.78 38.09
N PHE A 68 16.99 -24.25 39.21
CA PHE A 68 16.11 -23.07 39.21
C PHE A 68 16.83 -21.80 38.73
N VAL A 69 18.05 -21.54 39.22
CA VAL A 69 18.88 -20.42 38.75
C VAL A 69 19.19 -20.57 37.26
N GLY A 70 19.50 -21.78 36.80
CA GLY A 70 19.71 -22.09 35.39
C GLY A 70 18.47 -21.81 34.54
N LEU A 71 17.29 -22.29 34.95
CA LEU A 71 16.03 -22.05 34.22
C LEU A 71 15.62 -20.58 34.23
N THR A 72 15.87 -19.85 35.32
CA THR A 72 15.61 -18.41 35.41
C THR A 72 16.58 -17.64 34.49
N ALA A 73 17.86 -18.02 34.47
CA ALA A 73 18.85 -17.45 33.57
C ALA A 73 18.49 -17.73 32.10
N ILE A 74 18.00 -18.93 31.78
CA ILE A 74 17.48 -19.26 30.43
C ILE A 74 16.26 -18.40 30.10
N GLY A 75 15.32 -18.22 31.04
CA GLY A 75 14.15 -17.37 30.85
C GLY A 75 14.54 -15.91 30.55
N ILE A 76 15.43 -15.33 31.35
CA ILE A 76 15.97 -13.97 31.13
C ILE A 76 16.69 -13.90 29.78
N TRP A 77 17.51 -14.91 29.46
CA TRP A 77 18.21 -14.96 28.19
C TRP A 77 17.25 -15.06 26.99
N LEU A 78 16.16 -15.84 27.10
CA LEU A 78 15.11 -15.90 26.08
C LEU A 78 14.31 -14.60 25.97
N THR A 79 14.09 -13.89 27.08
CA THR A 79 13.45 -12.57 27.06
C THR A 79 14.34 -11.55 26.35
N CYS A 80 15.65 -11.55 26.62
CA CYS A 80 16.57 -10.57 26.03
C CYS A 80 17.02 -10.92 24.60
N TYR A 81 17.19 -12.21 24.27
CA TYR A 81 17.83 -12.66 23.03
C TYR A 81 17.02 -13.71 22.26
N GLY A 82 15.91 -14.21 22.83
CA GLY A 82 15.09 -15.24 22.19
C GLY A 82 14.50 -14.78 20.85
N GLY A 83 14.18 -13.49 20.74
CA GLY A 83 13.69 -12.89 19.50
C GLY A 83 14.72 -12.94 18.38
N GLU A 84 15.94 -12.49 18.66
CA GLU A 84 17.07 -12.56 17.71
C GLU A 84 17.35 -14.00 17.26
N LEU A 85 17.36 -14.95 18.21
CA LEU A 85 17.57 -16.36 17.91
C LEU A 85 16.45 -16.92 17.01
N TYR A 86 15.20 -16.57 17.32
CA TYR A 86 14.05 -17.02 16.54
C TYR A 86 14.02 -16.39 15.15
N GLY A 87 14.34 -15.10 15.03
CA GLY A 87 14.53 -14.41 13.74
C GLY A 87 15.60 -15.11 12.88
N LYS A 88 16.78 -15.39 13.45
CA LYS A 88 17.84 -16.16 12.78
C LYS A 88 17.38 -17.54 12.34
N PHE A 89 16.60 -18.24 13.16
CA PHE A 89 16.01 -19.54 12.80
C PHE A 89 15.04 -19.43 11.61
N LEU A 90 14.18 -18.40 11.59
CA LEU A 90 13.25 -18.16 10.50
C LEU A 90 13.99 -17.83 9.18
N LEU A 91 15.01 -16.98 9.23
CA LEU A 91 15.86 -16.65 8.08
C LEU A 91 16.55 -17.90 7.54
N TYR A 92 17.20 -18.68 8.40
CA TYR A 92 17.84 -19.94 8.01
C TYR A 92 16.85 -20.91 7.34
N ARG A 93 15.63 -21.01 7.88
CA ARG A 93 14.58 -21.87 7.31
C ARG A 93 14.11 -21.36 5.96
N SER A 94 13.95 -20.05 5.81
CA SER A 94 13.57 -19.37 4.56
C SER A 94 14.60 -19.63 3.46
N GLU A 95 15.89 -19.46 3.76
CA GLU A 95 16.98 -19.71 2.81
C GLU A 95 17.12 -21.20 2.48
N ARG A 96 17.10 -22.08 3.49
CA ARG A 96 17.27 -23.52 3.30
C ARG A 96 16.19 -24.15 2.43
N ASN A 97 14.96 -23.64 2.53
CA ASN A 97 13.82 -24.15 1.76
C ASN A 97 13.65 -23.44 0.40
N ALA A 98 14.47 -22.43 0.11
CA ALA A 98 14.41 -21.67 -1.13
C ALA A 98 14.65 -22.59 -2.34
N PRO A 99 13.69 -22.70 -3.27
CA PRO A 99 13.87 -23.52 -4.46
C PRO A 99 14.98 -22.95 -5.38
N PRO A 100 15.83 -23.78 -6.01
CA PRO A 100 16.85 -23.29 -6.95
C PRO A 100 16.29 -22.49 -8.14
N ILE A 101 15.01 -22.70 -8.49
CA ILE A 101 14.36 -21.97 -9.60
C ILE A 101 14.18 -20.48 -9.33
N LEU A 102 14.27 -20.03 -8.08
CA LEU A 102 14.10 -18.62 -7.71
C LEU A 102 15.10 -17.70 -8.42
N GLU A 103 16.30 -18.19 -8.77
CA GLU A 103 17.33 -17.42 -9.49
C GLU A 103 16.87 -16.95 -10.89
N LYS A 104 15.86 -17.61 -11.47
CA LYS A 104 15.32 -17.26 -12.79
C LYS A 104 14.26 -16.16 -12.75
N PHE A 105 13.79 -15.79 -11.56
CA PHE A 105 12.75 -14.77 -11.43
C PHE A 105 13.35 -13.38 -11.62
N ALA A 106 12.74 -12.60 -12.52
CA ALA A 106 13.18 -11.25 -12.83
C ALA A 106 12.78 -10.26 -11.72
N VAL A 107 13.70 -9.36 -11.39
CA VAL A 107 13.48 -8.28 -10.41
C VAL A 107 12.70 -7.15 -11.09
N LEU A 108 11.62 -6.71 -10.45
CA LEU A 108 11.05 -5.40 -10.77
C LEU A 108 11.91 -4.32 -10.10
N ILE A 109 12.50 -3.44 -10.91
CA ILE A 109 13.48 -2.44 -10.46
C ILE A 109 12.75 -1.27 -9.80
N GLU A 110 13.20 -0.84 -8.62
CA GLU A 110 12.61 0.25 -7.81
C GLU A 110 12.79 1.66 -8.42
N ASP A 111 13.77 1.81 -9.30
CA ASP A 111 14.03 3.03 -10.06
C ASP A 111 14.32 2.74 -11.53
N PRO A 112 13.29 2.30 -12.28
CA PRO A 112 13.47 1.95 -13.67
C PRO A 112 13.53 3.25 -14.48
N MET A 113 14.75 3.82 -14.58
CA MET A 113 15.00 5.00 -15.40
C MET A 113 14.75 4.66 -16.87
N GLU A 114 13.52 4.92 -17.34
CA GLU A 114 13.04 4.85 -18.75
C GLU A 114 13.18 3.51 -19.49
N GLY A 115 13.97 2.56 -18.99
CA GLY A 115 14.29 1.31 -19.67
C GLY A 115 13.10 0.37 -19.68
N LYS A 116 12.54 0.15 -20.87
CA LYS A 116 11.66 -1.00 -21.10
C LYS A 116 12.43 -2.28 -20.78
N MET A 117 11.82 -3.19 -20.05
CA MET A 117 12.37 -4.51 -19.77
C MET A 117 11.61 -5.54 -20.60
N THR A 118 12.32 -6.49 -21.20
CA THR A 118 11.69 -7.65 -21.85
C THR A 118 11.86 -8.84 -20.92
N ILE A 119 10.74 -9.39 -20.43
CA ILE A 119 10.72 -10.55 -19.54
C ILE A 119 9.89 -11.62 -20.24
N GLU A 120 10.51 -12.76 -20.55
CA GLU A 120 9.83 -13.93 -21.15
C GLU A 120 8.97 -13.54 -22.38
N GLY A 121 9.49 -12.62 -23.22
CA GLY A 121 8.84 -12.16 -24.45
C GLY A 121 7.79 -11.06 -24.30
N LYS A 122 7.47 -10.62 -23.08
CA LYS A 122 6.58 -9.50 -22.78
C LYS A 122 7.36 -8.22 -22.51
N GLU A 123 6.84 -7.08 -22.96
CA GLU A 123 7.39 -5.76 -22.65
C GLU A 123 6.80 -5.24 -21.33
N MET A 124 7.69 -4.90 -20.39
CA MET A 124 7.38 -4.22 -19.14
C MET A 124 7.86 -2.78 -19.24
N ILE A 125 6.92 -1.84 -19.36
CA ILE A 125 7.22 -0.41 -19.50
C ILE A 125 6.94 0.27 -18.17
N PRO A 126 7.94 0.91 -17.53
CA PRO A 126 7.73 1.70 -16.33
C PRO A 126 6.68 2.79 -16.54
N PHE A 127 5.70 2.85 -15.64
CA PHE A 127 4.61 3.82 -15.67
C PHE A 127 4.60 4.77 -14.48
N SER A 128 5.09 4.35 -13.31
CA SER A 128 5.12 5.17 -12.08
C SER A 128 6.18 6.28 -12.06
N LYS A 129 7.19 6.21 -12.92
CA LYS A 129 8.27 7.22 -12.99
C LYS A 129 8.69 7.50 -14.43
N TYR A 130 9.16 8.71 -14.67
CA TYR A 130 9.80 9.12 -15.90
C TYR A 130 11.01 10.00 -15.58
N LYS A 131 12.22 9.47 -15.82
CA LYS A 131 13.48 10.08 -15.33
C LYS A 131 13.39 10.33 -13.82
N TRP A 132 13.46 11.58 -13.39
CA TRP A 132 13.33 12.01 -12.00
C TRP A 132 11.90 12.48 -11.64
N LEU A 133 10.97 12.49 -12.61
CA LEU A 133 9.57 12.85 -12.37
C LEU A 133 8.79 11.64 -11.85
N SER A 134 7.97 11.86 -10.84
CA SER A 134 7.07 10.85 -10.27
C SER A 134 5.68 10.99 -10.85
N LEU A 135 5.00 9.86 -11.05
CA LEU A 135 3.59 9.85 -11.43
C LEU A 135 2.76 10.49 -10.31
N GLU A 136 2.09 11.60 -10.63
CA GLU A 136 1.21 12.31 -9.70
C GLU A 136 -0.24 11.91 -9.90
N ASN A 137 -0.67 11.66 -11.15
CA ASN A 137 -2.04 11.28 -11.44
C ASN A 137 -2.13 10.61 -12.83
N TYR A 138 -3.17 9.80 -13.05
CA TYR A 138 -3.47 9.21 -14.35
C TYR A 138 -4.97 8.96 -14.55
N THR A 139 -5.40 8.79 -15.80
CA THR A 139 -6.79 8.51 -16.18
C THR A 139 -6.87 7.74 -17.49
N MET A 140 -8.07 7.30 -17.86
CA MET A 140 -8.38 6.78 -19.18
C MET A 140 -9.34 7.72 -19.92
N THR A 141 -9.06 8.01 -21.18
CA THR A 141 -9.96 8.81 -22.04
C THR A 141 -11.11 7.98 -22.59
N GLN A 142 -12.08 8.66 -23.22
CA GLN A 142 -13.18 8.01 -23.95
C GLN A 142 -12.74 7.10 -25.10
N HIS A 143 -11.54 7.34 -25.64
CA HIS A 143 -10.95 6.54 -26.70
C HIS A 143 -10.08 5.40 -26.16
N HIS A 144 -10.14 5.13 -24.85
CA HIS A 144 -9.30 4.15 -24.16
C HIS A 144 -7.80 4.46 -24.28
N GLU A 145 -7.46 5.75 -24.27
CA GLU A 145 -6.07 6.20 -24.19
C GLU A 145 -5.71 6.45 -22.73
N LEU A 146 -4.60 5.88 -22.27
CA LEU A 146 -4.11 6.11 -20.92
C LEU A 146 -3.34 7.43 -20.88
N VAL A 147 -3.72 8.33 -19.98
CA VAL A 147 -3.05 9.62 -19.79
C VAL A 147 -2.43 9.66 -18.41
N ALA A 148 -1.17 10.04 -18.33
CA ALA A 148 -0.41 10.12 -17.10
C ALA A 148 0.24 11.50 -16.95
N LEU A 149 0.09 12.10 -15.78
CA LEU A 149 0.73 13.36 -15.39
C LEU A 149 1.83 13.06 -14.36
N TYR A 150 3.04 13.46 -14.73
CA TYR A 150 4.26 13.33 -13.94
C TYR A 150 4.71 14.71 -13.48
N ARG A 151 5.22 14.81 -12.25
CA ARG A 151 5.76 16.06 -11.70
C ARG A 151 7.13 15.85 -11.05
N GLU A 152 7.95 16.89 -11.12
CA GLU A 152 9.17 17.00 -10.34
C GLU A 152 8.84 17.04 -8.84
N THR A 153 9.62 16.28 -8.09
CA THR A 153 9.53 16.20 -6.62
C THR A 153 10.65 16.96 -5.91
N ARG A 154 11.67 17.41 -6.65
CA ARG A 154 12.82 18.18 -6.16
C ARG A 154 12.64 19.69 -6.37
N LEU A 155 13.62 20.45 -5.87
CA LEU A 155 13.69 21.90 -6.09
C LEU A 155 13.96 22.20 -7.58
N LEU A 156 13.14 23.07 -8.16
CA LEU A 156 13.20 23.46 -9.57
C LEU A 156 13.94 24.79 -9.76
N GLU A 157 14.77 24.85 -10.79
CA GLU A 157 15.34 26.08 -11.34
C GLU A 157 14.52 26.59 -12.54
N GLU A 158 14.78 27.84 -12.97
CA GLU A 158 14.08 28.42 -14.13
C GLU A 158 14.38 27.60 -15.39
N GLY A 159 13.35 27.16 -16.10
CA GLY A 159 13.49 26.36 -17.32
C GLY A 159 13.56 24.85 -17.10
N ASP A 160 13.56 24.38 -15.85
CA ASP A 160 13.51 22.94 -15.56
C ASP A 160 12.15 22.34 -15.94
N LEU A 161 12.12 21.07 -16.31
CA LEU A 161 10.87 20.36 -16.58
C LEU A 161 10.10 20.13 -15.28
N GLU A 162 9.03 20.91 -15.06
CA GLU A 162 8.22 20.84 -13.83
C GLU A 162 7.13 19.78 -13.93
N THR A 163 6.43 19.71 -15.06
CA THR A 163 5.32 18.78 -15.27
C THR A 163 5.38 18.21 -16.68
N PHE A 164 5.16 16.90 -16.78
CA PHE A 164 5.16 16.18 -18.05
C PHE A 164 3.93 15.31 -18.14
N VAL A 165 3.22 15.37 -19.27
CA VAL A 165 2.02 14.57 -19.51
C VAL A 165 2.28 13.64 -20.66
N LYS A 166 2.02 12.35 -20.49
CA LYS A 166 2.15 11.32 -21.52
C LYS A 166 0.78 10.74 -21.85
N LYS A 167 0.57 10.42 -23.12
CA LYS A 167 -0.62 9.72 -23.60
C LYS A 167 -0.24 8.45 -24.33
N PHE A 168 -0.90 7.35 -24.00
CA PHE A 168 -0.66 6.03 -24.58
C PHE A 168 -1.91 5.53 -25.31
N ASP A 169 -1.72 4.85 -26.44
CA ASP A 169 -2.81 4.19 -27.17
C ASP A 169 -3.27 2.90 -26.48
N THR A 170 -4.29 2.25 -27.05
CA THR A 170 -4.83 0.96 -26.57
C THR A 170 -3.82 -0.20 -26.65
N ALA A 171 -2.70 -0.03 -27.36
CA ALA A 171 -1.61 -0.99 -27.44
C ALA A 171 -0.43 -0.65 -26.52
N GLY A 172 -0.57 0.39 -25.68
CA GLY A 172 0.44 0.83 -24.72
C GLY A 172 1.59 1.61 -25.34
N ASN A 173 1.47 2.06 -26.60
CA ASN A 173 2.48 2.87 -27.25
C ASN A 173 2.26 4.35 -26.93
N LEU A 174 3.35 5.09 -26.68
CA LEU A 174 3.31 6.54 -26.50
C LEU A 174 2.89 7.22 -27.81
N ILE A 175 1.80 7.99 -27.78
CA ILE A 175 1.24 8.65 -28.97
C ILE A 175 1.27 10.17 -28.93
N ASP A 176 1.42 10.75 -27.74
CA ASP A 176 1.51 12.20 -27.56
C ASP A 176 2.11 12.57 -26.20
N THR A 177 2.65 13.78 -26.09
CA THR A 177 3.26 14.32 -24.87
C THR A 177 3.07 15.83 -24.74
N LEU A 178 2.91 16.33 -23.52
CA LEU A 178 3.01 17.76 -23.20
C LEU A 178 4.05 18.01 -22.12
N SER A 179 4.90 19.00 -22.34
CA SER A 179 5.94 19.41 -21.39
C SER A 179 5.65 20.82 -20.88
N PHE A 180 5.71 20.98 -19.56
CA PHE A 180 5.55 22.26 -18.89
C PHE A 180 6.80 22.54 -18.06
N TYR A 181 7.43 23.66 -18.37
CA TYR A 181 8.69 24.07 -17.73
C TYR A 181 8.42 25.06 -16.60
N HIS A 182 9.22 24.95 -15.56
CA HIS A 182 9.19 25.82 -14.41
C HIS A 182 9.52 27.25 -14.82
N SER A 183 8.72 28.20 -14.32
CA SER A 183 9.07 29.61 -14.38
C SER A 183 8.75 30.29 -13.06
N LYS A 184 9.74 30.94 -12.47
CA LYS A 184 9.63 31.72 -11.23
C LYS A 184 8.61 32.84 -11.34
N LYS A 185 8.37 33.35 -12.55
CA LYS A 185 7.36 34.41 -12.80
C LYS A 185 5.94 33.87 -12.88
N GLN A 186 5.74 32.67 -13.44
CA GLN A 186 4.40 32.12 -13.68
C GLN A 186 3.96 31.13 -12.61
N GLY A 187 4.89 30.42 -11.95
CA GLY A 187 4.59 29.41 -10.93
C GLY A 187 3.54 28.40 -11.40
N ARG A 188 3.63 27.95 -12.66
CA ARG A 188 2.55 27.25 -13.36
C ARG A 188 2.29 25.88 -12.75
N LYS A 189 1.09 25.66 -12.22
CA LYS A 189 0.70 24.36 -11.66
C LYS A 189 -0.43 23.72 -12.45
N ILE A 190 -0.08 22.65 -13.15
CA ILE A 190 -1.02 21.84 -13.92
C ILE A 190 -1.48 20.65 -13.09
N PHE A 191 -2.79 20.41 -13.04
CA PHE A 191 -3.40 19.23 -12.45
C PHE A 191 -4.12 18.42 -13.53
N LEU A 192 -4.11 17.10 -13.42
CA LEU A 192 -4.94 16.22 -14.22
C LEU A 192 -6.20 15.89 -13.42
N VAL A 193 -7.35 16.31 -13.93
CA VAL A 193 -8.66 16.04 -13.31
C VAL A 193 -9.54 15.38 -14.36
N GLU A 194 -9.84 14.10 -14.16
CA GLU A 194 -10.50 13.24 -15.15
C GLU A 194 -9.86 13.39 -16.54
N ASP A 195 -10.58 13.90 -17.53
CA ASP A 195 -10.15 14.11 -18.92
C ASP A 195 -9.75 15.57 -19.22
N CYS A 196 -9.24 16.30 -18.23
CA CYS A 196 -8.86 17.70 -18.38
C CYS A 196 -7.56 18.05 -17.64
N LEU A 197 -6.73 18.87 -18.27
CA LEU A 197 -5.61 19.54 -17.61
C LEU A 197 -6.08 20.89 -17.08
N ILE A 198 -5.85 21.17 -15.79
CA ILE A 198 -6.23 22.43 -15.15
C ILE A 198 -4.98 23.16 -14.73
N ASP A 199 -4.78 24.35 -15.29
CA ASP A 199 -3.74 25.28 -14.86
C ASP A 199 -4.33 26.22 -13.81
N ILE A 200 -4.05 25.91 -12.55
CA ILE A 200 -4.58 26.71 -11.45
C ILE A 200 -3.98 28.12 -11.48
N SER A 201 -2.70 28.30 -11.83
CA SER A 201 -2.01 29.59 -11.78
C SER A 201 -2.59 30.57 -12.80
N ASN A 202 -2.93 30.07 -13.99
CA ASN A 202 -3.51 30.89 -15.05
C ASN A 202 -5.04 30.92 -15.06
N ARG A 203 -5.71 30.13 -14.22
CA ARG A 203 -7.18 29.94 -14.24
C ARG A 203 -7.66 29.47 -15.61
N THR A 204 -6.91 28.55 -16.19
CA THR A 204 -7.19 28.02 -17.53
C THR A 204 -7.24 26.50 -17.52
N TYR A 205 -7.78 25.90 -18.55
CA TYR A 205 -7.92 24.47 -18.68
C TYR A 205 -7.74 24.01 -20.11
N ASN A 206 -7.36 22.76 -20.30
CA ASN A 206 -7.26 22.11 -21.60
C ASN A 206 -7.93 20.73 -21.55
N LYS A 207 -9.07 20.65 -22.25
CA LYS A 207 -9.79 19.40 -22.55
C LYS A 207 -9.57 18.96 -24.00
N ALA A 208 -9.28 19.90 -24.90
CA ALA A 208 -9.12 19.64 -26.34
C ALA A 208 -7.92 18.74 -26.64
N TRP A 209 -6.86 18.79 -25.84
CA TRP A 209 -5.70 17.90 -26.00
C TRP A 209 -6.09 16.43 -25.92
N PHE A 210 -7.13 16.08 -25.16
CA PHE A 210 -7.60 14.70 -25.00
C PHE A 210 -8.31 14.16 -26.25
N SER A 211 -8.94 15.01 -27.06
CA SER A 211 -9.72 14.61 -28.24
C SER A 211 -9.08 15.02 -29.57
N SER A 212 -8.53 16.23 -29.68
CA SER A 212 -7.99 16.81 -30.92
C SER A 212 -6.48 17.10 -30.85
N ARG A 213 -5.81 16.77 -29.74
CA ARG A 213 -4.38 17.06 -29.48
C ARG A 213 -4.01 18.54 -29.52
N ASP A 214 -5.01 19.42 -29.39
CA ASP A 214 -4.77 20.85 -29.27
C ASP A 214 -4.20 21.19 -27.88
N SER A 215 -2.99 21.74 -27.85
CA SER A 215 -2.31 22.13 -26.61
C SER A 215 -2.79 23.48 -26.03
N VAL A 216 -3.70 24.20 -26.68
CA VAL A 216 -4.18 25.51 -26.23
C VAL A 216 -5.04 25.40 -24.97
N PHE A 217 -4.73 26.23 -23.97
CA PHE A 217 -5.50 26.35 -22.74
C PHE A 217 -6.54 27.48 -22.88
N HIS A 218 -7.77 27.21 -22.43
CA HIS A 218 -8.87 28.16 -22.45
C HIS A 218 -9.17 28.69 -21.04
N PRO A 219 -9.63 29.94 -20.90
CA PRO A 219 -9.94 30.51 -19.59
C PRO A 219 -11.15 29.85 -18.94
N MET A 220 -11.03 29.54 -17.65
CA MET A 220 -12.18 29.19 -16.81
C MET A 220 -12.96 30.44 -16.43
N LYS A 221 -14.27 30.30 -16.19
CA LYS A 221 -15.13 31.40 -15.75
C LYS A 221 -15.25 31.44 -14.23
N LEU A 222 -14.95 32.58 -13.62
CA LEU A 222 -15.13 32.77 -12.20
C LEU A 222 -16.63 32.79 -11.86
N VAL A 223 -17.02 32.17 -10.74
CA VAL A 223 -18.36 32.36 -10.20
C VAL A 223 -18.46 33.75 -9.58
N GLU A 224 -19.25 34.62 -10.20
CA GLU A 224 -19.40 36.01 -9.78
C GLU A 224 -19.89 36.12 -8.32
N GLY A 225 -19.21 36.98 -7.56
CA GLY A 225 -19.54 37.22 -6.14
C GLY A 225 -19.04 36.16 -5.16
N SER A 226 -18.43 35.06 -5.64
CA SER A 226 -17.96 33.96 -4.78
C SER A 226 -16.89 34.36 -3.76
N GLN A 227 -16.15 35.45 -4.02
CA GLN A 227 -15.15 36.00 -3.11
C GLN A 227 -15.74 36.48 -1.77
N GLY A 228 -17.03 36.84 -1.77
CA GLY A 228 -17.76 37.27 -0.58
C GLY A 228 -18.51 36.16 0.15
N TRP A 229 -18.42 34.91 -0.32
CA TRP A 229 -19.19 33.82 0.28
C TRP A 229 -18.65 33.41 1.65
N GLY A 230 -19.57 33.21 2.59
CA GLY A 230 -19.29 32.51 3.84
C GLY A 230 -19.30 30.99 3.68
N PHE A 231 -18.92 30.27 4.74
CA PHE A 231 -18.84 28.81 4.78
C PHE A 231 -20.12 28.12 4.25
N GLN A 232 -21.29 28.54 4.74
CA GLN A 232 -22.57 27.91 4.38
C GLN A 232 -22.89 28.06 2.88
N GLN A 233 -22.63 29.24 2.31
CA GLN A 233 -22.86 29.49 0.88
C GLN A 233 -21.92 28.63 0.01
N VAL A 234 -20.64 28.53 0.39
CA VAL A 234 -19.67 27.67 -0.30
C VAL A 234 -20.11 26.21 -0.26
N LYS A 235 -20.54 25.72 0.91
CA LYS A 235 -21.00 24.35 1.12
C LYS A 235 -22.24 24.04 0.28
N ASP A 236 -23.27 24.87 0.38
CA ASP A 236 -24.55 24.66 -0.33
C ASP A 236 -24.36 24.73 -1.84
N PHE A 237 -23.54 25.68 -2.32
CA PHE A 237 -23.22 25.80 -3.74
C PHE A 237 -22.53 24.53 -4.26
N TYR A 238 -21.48 24.06 -3.57
CA TYR A 238 -20.78 22.83 -3.95
C TYR A 238 -21.73 21.62 -3.95
N TYR A 239 -22.51 21.45 -2.89
CA TYR A 239 -23.44 20.33 -2.74
C TYR A 239 -24.48 20.30 -3.87
N ASN A 240 -25.13 21.44 -4.14
CA ASN A 240 -26.10 21.53 -5.24
C ASN A 240 -25.43 21.26 -6.58
N ARG A 241 -24.24 21.83 -6.81
CA ARG A 241 -23.52 21.64 -8.07
C ARG A 241 -23.06 20.21 -8.31
N SER A 242 -22.61 19.51 -7.26
CA SER A 242 -22.23 18.09 -7.32
C SER A 242 -23.42 17.17 -7.66
N LYS A 243 -24.65 17.60 -7.39
CA LYS A 243 -25.87 16.87 -7.78
C LYS A 243 -26.27 17.12 -9.23
N GLU A 244 -26.03 18.34 -9.70
CA GLU A 244 -26.40 18.77 -11.07
C GLU A 244 -25.37 18.37 -12.12
N SER A 245 -24.09 18.33 -11.76
CA SER A 245 -22.97 18.04 -12.67
C SER A 245 -22.11 16.95 -12.08
N SER A 246 -21.87 15.92 -12.88
CA SER A 246 -20.90 14.87 -12.57
C SER A 246 -19.46 15.36 -12.54
N TYR A 247 -19.16 16.41 -13.30
CA TYR A 247 -17.85 17.06 -13.29
C TYR A 247 -17.87 18.21 -12.28
N CYS A 248 -17.53 17.91 -11.03
CA CYS A 248 -17.40 18.86 -9.93
C CYS A 248 -16.30 18.36 -8.98
N HIS A 249 -15.17 19.07 -8.94
CA HIS A 249 -13.96 18.61 -8.25
C HIS A 249 -13.37 19.69 -7.36
N ILE A 250 -12.78 19.24 -6.25
CA ILE A 250 -12.06 20.09 -5.32
C ILE A 250 -10.56 19.84 -5.52
N ILE A 251 -9.82 20.90 -5.80
CA ILE A 251 -8.37 20.90 -5.95
C ILE A 251 -7.79 21.61 -4.75
N LYS A 252 -6.96 20.92 -3.96
CA LYS A 252 -6.19 21.56 -2.89
C LYS A 252 -5.11 22.44 -3.50
N ILE A 253 -5.11 23.72 -3.13
CA ILE A 253 -4.17 24.70 -3.67
C ILE A 253 -3.20 25.21 -2.60
N PRO A 254 -1.91 25.29 -2.93
CA PRO A 254 -0.93 26.03 -2.13
C PRO A 254 -1.06 27.54 -2.43
N TYR A 255 -1.69 28.30 -1.52
CA TYR A 255 -2.01 29.71 -1.76
C TYR A 255 -0.78 30.58 -2.12
N TRP A 256 0.39 30.28 -1.55
CA TRP A 256 1.64 31.00 -1.80
C TRP A 256 2.18 30.87 -3.22
N GLN A 257 1.58 30.01 -4.04
CA GLN A 257 1.93 29.80 -5.44
C GLN A 257 0.90 30.40 -6.41
N LEU A 258 -0.12 31.08 -5.89
CA LEU A 258 -1.13 31.77 -6.69
C LEU A 258 -0.94 33.27 -6.59
N SER A 259 -0.95 33.94 -7.74
CA SER A 259 -1.18 35.38 -7.78
C SER A 259 -2.66 35.67 -7.58
N ASP A 260 -2.96 36.66 -6.74
CA ASP A 260 -4.31 37.18 -6.60
C ASP A 260 -4.68 37.96 -7.87
N LYS A 261 -5.75 37.52 -8.53
CA LYS A 261 -6.30 38.13 -9.75
C LYS A 261 -7.63 38.85 -9.47
N GLY A 262 -7.88 39.19 -8.21
CA GLY A 262 -9.17 39.72 -7.74
C GLY A 262 -10.22 38.63 -7.49
N ASP A 263 -9.78 37.38 -7.42
CA ASP A 263 -10.63 36.19 -7.30
C ASP A 263 -10.45 35.46 -5.96
N PHE A 264 -9.60 35.98 -5.07
CA PHE A 264 -9.39 35.42 -3.74
C PHE A 264 -10.59 35.68 -2.81
N PRO A 265 -10.88 34.75 -1.87
CA PRO A 265 -11.84 35.00 -0.80
C PRO A 265 -11.44 36.21 0.03
N LYS A 266 -12.42 37.02 0.44
CA LYS A 266 -12.18 38.21 1.28
C LYS A 266 -11.76 37.87 2.71
N ALA A 267 -12.16 36.70 3.21
CA ALA A 267 -11.96 36.31 4.60
C ALA A 267 -10.52 35.86 4.88
N ASP A 268 -9.99 34.96 4.05
CA ASP A 268 -8.72 34.27 4.27
C ASP A 268 -8.08 33.83 2.94
N PRO A 269 -6.76 33.56 2.93
CA PRO A 269 -6.08 33.01 1.76
C PRO A 269 -6.73 31.71 1.25
N PRO A 270 -6.84 31.54 -0.07
CA PRO A 270 -7.55 30.41 -0.65
C PRO A 270 -6.76 29.11 -0.47
N ARG A 271 -7.43 28.06 0.02
CA ARG A 271 -6.84 26.73 0.24
C ARG A 271 -7.35 25.69 -0.75
N TYR A 272 -8.50 25.96 -1.36
CA TYR A 272 -9.15 25.08 -2.31
C TYR A 272 -9.63 25.86 -3.54
N MET A 273 -9.51 25.24 -4.71
CA MET A 273 -10.18 25.64 -5.93
C MET A 273 -11.23 24.59 -6.26
N ILE A 274 -12.48 25.02 -6.41
CA ILE A 274 -13.56 24.14 -6.86
C ILE A 274 -13.74 24.40 -8.35
N VAL A 275 -13.73 23.33 -9.15
CA VAL A 275 -13.89 23.40 -10.61
C VAL A 275 -15.07 22.52 -11.01
N PHE A 276 -15.95 23.07 -11.85
CA PHE A 276 -17.11 22.32 -12.34
C PHE A 276 -17.47 22.72 -13.76
N GLN A 277 -18.14 21.82 -14.48
CA GLN A 277 -18.60 22.08 -15.83
C GLN A 277 -20.03 22.66 -15.84
N LYS A 278 -20.28 23.69 -16.65
CA LYS A 278 -21.61 24.23 -16.95
C LYS A 278 -21.64 24.71 -18.39
N GLU A 279 -22.66 24.33 -19.16
CA GLU A 279 -22.87 24.83 -20.54
C GLU A 279 -21.60 24.69 -21.42
N HIS A 280 -20.91 23.55 -21.32
CA HIS A 280 -19.66 23.24 -22.03
C HIS A 280 -18.42 24.09 -21.66
N GLN A 281 -18.50 24.94 -20.63
CA GLN A 281 -17.36 25.69 -20.10
C GLN A 281 -17.03 25.26 -18.67
N LEU A 282 -15.76 25.31 -18.29
CA LEU A 282 -15.36 25.15 -16.89
C LEU A 282 -15.49 26.46 -16.13
N TYR A 283 -16.17 26.36 -14.99
CA TYR A 283 -16.28 27.41 -14.00
C TYR A 283 -15.43 27.06 -12.78
N TYR A 284 -15.01 28.07 -12.04
CA TYR A 284 -14.30 27.88 -10.79
C TYR A 284 -14.66 28.93 -9.75
N TYR A 285 -14.39 28.59 -8.50
CA TYR A 285 -14.25 29.57 -7.43
C TYR A 285 -13.17 29.11 -6.43
N LEU A 286 -12.64 30.06 -5.67
CA LEU A 286 -11.66 29.81 -4.63
C LEU A 286 -12.31 29.90 -3.26
N THR A 287 -11.84 29.08 -2.33
CA THR A 287 -12.30 29.14 -0.94
C THR A 287 -11.18 28.81 0.04
N SER A 288 -11.21 29.44 1.22
CA SER A 288 -10.37 29.10 2.36
C SER A 288 -10.95 27.98 3.21
N PHE A 289 -12.25 27.69 3.05
CA PHE A 289 -12.98 26.75 3.87
C PHE A 289 -12.72 25.31 3.48
N ASP A 290 -12.43 24.48 4.47
CA ASP A 290 -12.42 23.03 4.28
C ASP A 290 -13.85 22.52 4.25
N ILE A 291 -14.34 22.26 3.03
CA ILE A 291 -15.65 21.68 2.79
C ILE A 291 -15.57 20.18 2.49
N ILE A 292 -14.45 19.53 2.83
CA ILE A 292 -14.25 18.08 2.69
C ILE A 292 -14.24 17.42 4.07
N ASP A 293 -13.93 18.17 5.13
CA ASP A 293 -13.83 17.62 6.49
C ASP A 293 -15.15 16.98 6.97
N TYR A 294 -15.02 15.71 7.36
CA TYR A 294 -16.03 14.76 7.84
C TYR A 294 -16.95 15.35 8.92
N TYR A 295 -16.46 16.31 9.71
CA TYR A 295 -17.22 16.97 10.78
C TYR A 295 -18.47 17.73 10.29
N TYR A 296 -18.49 18.20 9.04
CA TYR A 296 -19.55 19.10 8.55
C TYR A 296 -20.69 18.40 7.80
N PHE A 297 -20.54 17.12 7.44
CA PHE A 297 -21.51 16.41 6.59
C PHE A 297 -22.51 15.54 7.35
N GLY A 298 -22.36 15.35 8.66
CA GLY A 298 -23.25 14.47 9.42
C GLY A 298 -23.14 13.01 8.92
N LYS A 299 -23.81 12.08 9.58
CA LYS A 299 -23.69 10.62 9.35
C LYS A 299 -24.12 10.10 7.97
N GLU A 300 -24.38 10.98 7.01
CA GLU A 300 -24.48 10.58 5.62
C GLU A 300 -23.10 10.76 5.02
N ASP A 301 -22.36 9.64 4.89
CA ASP A 301 -21.10 9.61 4.15
C ASP A 301 -21.35 10.30 2.81
N TYR A 302 -20.87 11.54 2.69
CA TYR A 302 -20.87 12.26 1.42
C TYR A 302 -19.84 11.53 0.56
N GLN A 303 -20.27 10.42 -0.01
CA GLN A 303 -19.56 9.74 -1.06
C GLN A 303 -19.49 10.78 -2.17
N ILE A 304 -18.31 11.35 -2.41
CA ILE A 304 -18.06 11.91 -3.71
C ILE A 304 -18.45 10.79 -4.66
N LYS A 305 -19.53 10.98 -5.43
CA LYS A 305 -19.98 10.04 -6.45
C LYS A 305 -18.95 10.05 -7.57
N PHE A 306 -17.72 9.67 -7.24
CA PHE A 306 -16.72 9.41 -8.23
C PHE A 306 -17.20 8.18 -9.00
N THR A 307 -17.08 8.29 -10.32
CA THR A 307 -16.98 7.18 -11.28
C THR A 307 -18.22 6.70 -12.03
N GLU A 308 -19.46 7.14 -11.77
CA GLU A 308 -20.58 6.74 -12.67
C GLU A 308 -20.38 7.20 -14.14
N HIS A 309 -19.62 8.29 -14.34
CA HIS A 309 -19.40 8.91 -15.65
C HIS A 309 -17.99 8.72 -16.20
N ALA A 310 -17.08 8.12 -15.43
CA ALA A 310 -15.73 7.88 -15.89
C ALA A 310 -15.70 6.74 -16.92
N TYR A 311 -14.82 6.83 -17.91
CA TYR A 311 -14.65 5.75 -18.90
C TYR A 311 -13.96 4.50 -18.34
N ALA A 312 -13.25 4.66 -17.22
CA ALA A 312 -12.55 3.59 -16.51
C ALA A 312 -12.76 3.72 -14.99
N PRO A 313 -13.97 3.49 -14.49
CA PRO A 313 -14.32 3.70 -13.08
C PRO A 313 -13.48 2.85 -12.12
N LEU A 314 -13.18 1.59 -12.46
CA LEU A 314 -12.34 0.75 -11.61
C LEU A 314 -10.88 1.23 -11.61
N LEU A 315 -10.36 1.70 -12.76
CA LEU A 315 -9.03 2.30 -12.81
C LEU A 315 -8.92 3.52 -11.90
N LEU A 316 -9.92 4.40 -11.91
CA LEU A 316 -9.93 5.58 -11.06
C LEU A 316 -10.03 5.22 -9.58
N ALA A 317 -10.83 4.21 -9.24
CA ALA A 317 -10.93 3.71 -7.86
C ALA A 317 -9.60 3.12 -7.38
N LEU A 318 -8.93 2.31 -8.21
CA LEU A 318 -7.61 1.75 -7.93
C LEU A 318 -6.57 2.85 -7.72
N ARG A 319 -6.46 3.78 -8.66
CA ARG A 319 -5.59 4.95 -8.55
C ARG A 319 -5.82 5.73 -7.26
N ASN A 320 -7.09 5.97 -6.88
CA ASN A 320 -7.38 6.74 -5.68
C ASN A 320 -6.99 5.99 -4.41
N ASP A 321 -7.23 4.67 -4.35
CA ASP A 321 -6.73 3.80 -3.28
C ASP A 321 -5.19 3.91 -3.17
N GLU A 322 -4.47 3.87 -4.30
CA GLU A 322 -3.01 3.97 -4.37
C GLU A 322 -2.48 5.34 -3.92
N LEU A 323 -3.05 6.43 -4.45
CA LEU A 323 -2.50 7.78 -4.27
C LEU A 323 -2.97 8.50 -3.01
N TYR A 324 -4.16 8.18 -2.50
CA TYR A 324 -4.80 8.98 -1.44
C TYR A 324 -5.10 8.23 -0.15
N ASN A 325 -5.06 6.88 -0.15
CA ASN A 325 -5.04 5.97 1.01
C ASN A 325 -5.83 6.41 2.28
N LYS A 326 -7.00 7.03 2.09
CA LYS A 326 -7.84 7.58 3.17
C LYS A 326 -9.27 7.05 3.16
N GLU A 327 -9.76 6.63 2.01
CA GLU A 327 -11.06 5.99 1.83
C GLU A 327 -10.84 4.74 0.97
N LYS A 328 -11.42 3.59 1.34
CA LYS A 328 -11.36 2.37 0.51
C LYS A 328 -12.28 2.54 -0.69
N HIS A 329 -11.85 3.30 -1.69
CA HIS A 329 -12.62 3.67 -2.88
C HIS A 329 -12.96 2.47 -3.75
N LEU A 330 -12.12 1.44 -3.77
CA LEU A 330 -12.45 0.17 -4.44
C LEU A 330 -13.62 -0.57 -3.76
N GLY A 331 -13.99 -0.23 -2.52
CA GLY A 331 -15.01 -0.97 -1.77
C GLY A 331 -14.57 -2.40 -1.43
N ARG A 332 -15.53 -3.31 -1.19
CA ARG A 332 -15.24 -4.71 -0.88
C ARG A 332 -15.21 -5.55 -2.15
N GLY A 333 -14.02 -6.01 -2.55
CA GLY A 333 -13.86 -6.97 -3.64
C GLY A 333 -14.38 -8.36 -3.31
N GLU A 334 -14.64 -9.15 -4.34
CA GLU A 334 -15.01 -10.56 -4.22
C GLU A 334 -13.78 -11.36 -3.77
N LYS A 335 -13.89 -12.00 -2.61
CA LYS A 335 -12.81 -12.79 -2.02
C LYS A 335 -12.81 -14.20 -2.62
N SER A 336 -11.69 -14.59 -3.22
CA SER A 336 -11.50 -15.96 -3.72
C SER A 336 -10.13 -16.54 -3.31
N ARG A 337 -10.05 -17.87 -3.24
CA ARG A 337 -8.80 -18.62 -3.09
C ARG A 337 -8.26 -19.10 -4.44
N GLU A 338 -9.09 -19.07 -5.47
CA GLU A 338 -8.70 -19.37 -6.84
C GLU A 338 -8.07 -18.11 -7.46
N ARG A 339 -6.90 -18.30 -8.08
CA ARG A 339 -6.06 -17.23 -8.61
C ARG A 339 -6.04 -17.29 -10.12
N THR A 340 -6.26 -16.15 -10.76
CA THR A 340 -6.36 -16.08 -12.21
C THR A 340 -5.01 -15.71 -12.80
N HIS A 341 -4.51 -14.52 -12.47
CA HIS A 341 -3.30 -13.96 -13.07
C HIS A 341 -2.12 -13.91 -12.09
N ILE A 342 -2.35 -13.53 -10.83
CA ILE A 342 -1.27 -13.37 -9.85
C ILE A 342 -1.15 -14.66 -9.02
N VAL A 343 -0.09 -15.42 -9.25
CA VAL A 343 0.16 -16.68 -8.53
C VAL A 343 1.40 -16.52 -7.62
N PRO A 344 1.22 -16.30 -6.31
CA PRO A 344 2.35 -16.22 -5.39
C PRO A 344 3.03 -17.59 -5.30
N PHE A 345 4.36 -17.59 -5.31
CA PHE A 345 5.19 -18.78 -5.41
C PHE A 345 6.00 -19.03 -4.14
N TYR A 346 6.74 -18.03 -3.65
CA TYR A 346 7.60 -18.18 -2.48
C TYR A 346 7.86 -16.83 -1.79
N TYR A 347 8.06 -16.84 -0.48
CA TYR A 347 8.57 -15.70 0.29
C TYR A 347 9.99 -16.03 0.75
N LEU A 348 10.95 -15.20 0.35
CA LEU A 348 12.33 -15.28 0.83
C LEU A 348 12.55 -14.14 1.81
N ASP A 349 12.51 -14.47 3.10
CA ASP A 349 12.86 -13.54 4.19
C ASP A 349 14.35 -13.16 4.11
N LYS A 350 14.65 -11.85 4.20
CA LYS A 350 16.02 -11.31 4.24
C LYS A 350 16.37 -10.74 5.61
N HIS A 351 15.39 -10.12 6.27
CA HIS A 351 15.51 -9.60 7.63
C HIS A 351 14.20 -9.86 8.37
N ILE A 352 14.30 -10.25 9.64
CA ILE A 352 13.15 -10.49 10.52
C ILE A 352 13.53 -10.04 11.93
N GLU A 353 12.67 -9.24 12.52
CA GLU A 353 12.70 -8.89 13.93
C GLU A 353 11.58 -9.62 14.64
N CYS A 354 11.93 -10.28 15.73
CA CYS A 354 10.97 -10.96 16.58
C CYS A 354 11.11 -10.47 18.00
N THR A 355 9.99 -10.48 18.72
CA THR A 355 10.00 -10.35 20.18
C THR A 355 10.69 -11.54 20.84
N GLY A 356 11.27 -11.29 22.02
CA GLY A 356 11.75 -12.34 22.90
C GLY A 356 10.62 -13.09 23.59
N LEU A 357 10.98 -13.85 24.63
CA LEU A 357 10.00 -14.35 25.57
C LEU A 357 9.40 -13.16 26.34
N GLU A 358 8.10 -12.94 26.20
CA GLU A 358 7.30 -11.92 26.87
C GLU A 358 6.46 -12.56 27.99
N PRO A 359 6.93 -12.62 29.25
CA PRO A 359 6.27 -13.41 30.29
C PRO A 359 4.93 -12.82 30.73
N LEU A 360 4.78 -11.50 30.60
CA LEU A 360 3.57 -10.76 30.98
C LEU A 360 2.56 -10.69 29.83
N GLU A 361 3.02 -10.83 28.59
CA GLU A 361 2.19 -10.89 27.40
C GLU A 361 2.59 -12.09 26.54
N PRO A 362 2.31 -13.33 26.98
CA PRO A 362 2.78 -14.52 26.27
C PRO A 362 2.36 -14.55 24.81
N SER A 363 1.21 -13.95 24.48
CA SER A 363 0.67 -13.82 23.10
C SER A 363 1.63 -13.10 22.16
N LYS A 364 2.50 -12.26 22.73
CA LYS A 364 3.52 -11.53 22.00
C LYS A 364 4.87 -12.22 22.01
N SER A 365 5.04 -13.38 22.63
CA SER A 365 6.35 -14.05 22.66
C SER A 365 6.71 -14.65 21.30
N PHE A 366 7.91 -14.36 20.80
CA PHE A 366 8.39 -14.85 19.50
C PHE A 366 7.46 -14.50 18.33
N GLU A 367 6.79 -13.37 18.42
CA GLU A 367 6.06 -12.80 17.31
C GLU A 367 7.04 -12.06 16.40
N VAL A 368 6.90 -12.22 15.08
CA VAL A 368 7.55 -11.34 14.12
C VAL A 368 6.90 -9.96 14.28
N GLU A 369 7.68 -8.95 14.60
CA GLU A 369 7.22 -7.55 14.69
C GLU A 369 7.35 -6.88 13.33
N ASP A 370 8.56 -6.94 12.79
CA ASP A 370 8.95 -6.35 11.52
C ASP A 370 9.78 -7.34 10.68
N GLY A 371 9.84 -7.11 9.38
CA GLY A 371 10.74 -7.83 8.50
C GLY A 371 10.61 -7.40 7.05
N GLU A 372 11.59 -7.80 6.26
CA GLU A 372 11.63 -7.55 4.83
C GLU A 372 12.16 -8.77 4.09
N GLY A 373 11.77 -8.88 2.82
CA GLY A 373 12.22 -9.94 1.96
C GLY A 373 11.78 -9.77 0.51
N GLU A 374 11.81 -10.86 -0.25
CA GLU A 374 11.30 -10.93 -1.61
C GLU A 374 10.11 -11.88 -1.76
N LEU A 375 9.02 -11.37 -2.34
CA LEU A 375 7.89 -12.16 -2.80
C LEU A 375 8.14 -12.55 -4.25
N TYR A 376 8.27 -13.85 -4.47
CA TYR A 376 8.34 -14.47 -5.79
C TYR A 376 6.93 -14.86 -6.22
N TYR A 377 6.53 -14.47 -7.42
CA TYR A 377 5.21 -14.76 -7.98
C TYR A 377 5.29 -14.94 -9.49
N ARG A 378 4.30 -15.64 -10.03
CA ARG A 378 4.10 -15.78 -11.47
C ARG A 378 2.92 -14.94 -11.89
N LEU A 379 3.13 -14.07 -12.87
CA LEU A 379 2.08 -13.26 -13.47
C LEU A 379 1.69 -13.90 -14.80
N LYS A 380 0.45 -14.37 -14.92
CA LYS A 380 -0.08 -14.89 -16.18
C LYS A 380 -0.68 -13.75 -16.97
N VAL A 381 -0.17 -13.50 -18.17
CA VAL A 381 -0.67 -12.47 -19.09
C VAL A 381 -0.83 -13.12 -20.46
N ASP A 382 -2.07 -13.21 -20.92
CA ASP A 382 -2.45 -13.99 -22.10
C ASP A 382 -1.94 -15.44 -21.97
N ASP A 383 -1.19 -15.93 -22.96
CA ASP A 383 -0.60 -17.27 -22.99
C ASP A 383 0.79 -17.35 -22.33
N GLN A 384 1.31 -16.23 -21.80
CA GLN A 384 2.64 -16.15 -21.20
C GLN A 384 2.56 -16.15 -19.67
N VAL A 385 3.61 -16.66 -19.04
CA VAL A 385 3.74 -16.70 -17.58
C VAL A 385 5.07 -16.05 -17.21
N LEU A 386 4.98 -14.84 -16.62
CA LEU A 386 6.13 -14.05 -16.21
C LEU A 386 6.56 -14.42 -14.79
N SER A 387 7.80 -14.85 -14.61
CA SER A 387 8.37 -15.15 -13.29
C SER A 387 9.01 -13.89 -12.68
N LEU A 388 8.33 -13.27 -11.71
CA LEU A 388 8.67 -11.95 -11.17
C LEU A 388 8.92 -12.00 -9.65
N LYS A 389 9.81 -11.12 -9.17
CA LYS A 389 9.98 -10.88 -7.74
C LYS A 389 9.91 -9.40 -7.40
N THR A 390 9.31 -9.11 -6.24
CA THR A 390 9.15 -7.77 -5.67
C THR A 390 9.52 -7.80 -4.19
N PRO A 391 10.06 -6.72 -3.61
CA PRO A 391 10.17 -6.60 -2.16
C PRO A 391 8.81 -6.75 -1.49
N TYR A 392 8.82 -7.29 -0.28
CA TYR A 392 7.69 -7.24 0.65
C TYR A 392 8.20 -6.85 2.04
N TYR A 393 7.29 -6.24 2.80
CA TYR A 393 7.48 -5.90 4.20
C TYR A 393 6.51 -6.72 5.03
N ILE A 394 6.87 -6.95 6.28
CA ILE A 394 6.10 -7.69 7.26
C ILE A 394 5.79 -6.75 8.40
N ASN A 395 4.53 -6.42 8.59
CA ASN A 395 4.03 -5.86 9.83
C ASN A 395 3.23 -6.95 10.55
N ASN A 396 3.86 -7.64 11.49
CA ASN A 396 3.32 -8.76 12.25
C ASN A 396 3.26 -10.13 11.53
N ASN A 397 3.09 -11.20 12.32
CA ASN A 397 3.14 -12.62 11.96
C ASN A 397 2.40 -13.10 10.68
N TYR A 398 1.38 -12.39 10.20
CA TYR A 398 0.43 -12.92 9.19
C TYR A 398 0.80 -12.61 7.73
N GLU A 399 1.84 -11.80 7.49
CA GLU A 399 2.09 -11.24 6.16
C GLU A 399 2.91 -12.15 5.22
N ARG A 400 3.38 -13.32 5.69
CA ARG A 400 4.13 -14.31 4.87
C ARG A 400 3.29 -15.45 4.29
N SER A 401 1.97 -15.41 4.47
CA SER A 401 1.12 -16.51 4.03
C SER A 401 0.90 -16.51 2.51
N LEU A 402 1.30 -17.60 1.84
CA LEU A 402 0.88 -17.90 0.47
C LEU A 402 -0.62 -18.27 0.38
N LYS A 403 -1.29 -18.48 1.53
CA LYS A 403 -2.73 -18.81 1.60
C LYS A 403 -3.62 -17.58 1.73
N THR A 404 -3.05 -16.37 1.76
CA THR A 404 -3.83 -15.13 1.74
C THR A 404 -4.78 -15.14 0.53
N PRO A 405 -6.07 -14.82 0.73
CA PRO A 405 -7.02 -14.76 -0.37
C PRO A 405 -6.65 -13.66 -1.37
N THR A 406 -7.13 -13.83 -2.59
CA THR A 406 -7.07 -12.82 -3.65
C THR A 406 -8.44 -12.15 -3.75
N TYR A 407 -8.46 -10.86 -4.07
CA TYR A 407 -9.68 -10.06 -4.17
C TYR A 407 -9.89 -9.61 -5.61
N TYR A 408 -11.14 -9.61 -6.06
CA TYR A 408 -11.50 -9.27 -7.42
C TYR A 408 -12.55 -8.16 -7.47
N TRP A 409 -12.38 -7.25 -8.43
CA TRP A 409 -13.39 -6.28 -8.82
C TRP A 409 -13.59 -6.40 -10.32
N LYS A 410 -14.85 -6.36 -10.75
CA LYS A 410 -15.20 -6.54 -12.15
C LYS A 410 -16.42 -5.73 -12.50
N ASN A 411 -16.39 -5.12 -13.67
CA ASN A 411 -17.57 -4.60 -14.35
C ASN A 411 -17.60 -5.15 -15.78
N ASN A 412 -18.36 -4.50 -16.68
CA ASN A 412 -18.52 -4.98 -18.05
C ASN A 412 -17.23 -4.95 -18.88
N THR A 413 -16.31 -4.02 -18.59
CA THR A 413 -15.11 -3.74 -19.40
C THR A 413 -13.81 -3.92 -18.62
N GLU A 414 -13.81 -3.73 -17.31
CA GLU A 414 -12.65 -3.68 -16.44
C GLU A 414 -12.64 -4.84 -15.43
N THR A 415 -11.43 -5.26 -15.07
CA THR A 415 -11.17 -6.19 -13.98
C THR A 415 -9.94 -5.76 -13.18
N ILE A 416 -10.00 -5.92 -11.86
CA ILE A 416 -8.84 -5.80 -10.97
C ILE A 416 -8.69 -7.11 -10.20
N GLU A 417 -7.48 -7.65 -10.17
CA GLU A 417 -7.08 -8.75 -9.30
C GLU A 417 -6.05 -8.23 -8.29
N ARG A 418 -6.35 -8.34 -6.99
CA ARG A 418 -5.47 -7.92 -5.88
C ARG A 418 -5.01 -9.11 -5.07
N TYR A 419 -3.70 -9.29 -4.98
CA TYR A 419 -3.07 -10.16 -4.00
C TYR A 419 -2.12 -9.32 -3.13
N LYS A 420 -2.54 -9.04 -1.89
CA LYS A 420 -1.83 -8.14 -0.98
C LYS A 420 -1.58 -6.77 -1.64
N ASN A 421 -0.32 -6.41 -1.85
CA ASN A 421 0.12 -5.14 -2.43
C ASN A 421 0.47 -5.26 -3.93
N ILE A 422 0.00 -6.33 -4.59
CA ILE A 422 0.12 -6.53 -6.03
C ILE A 422 -1.28 -6.46 -6.63
N ASP A 423 -1.46 -5.51 -7.54
CA ASP A 423 -2.71 -5.28 -8.27
C ASP A 423 -2.47 -5.44 -9.76
N LEU A 424 -3.38 -6.13 -10.44
CA LEU A 424 -3.40 -6.23 -11.88
C LEU A 424 -4.71 -5.67 -12.41
N TYR A 425 -4.64 -4.52 -13.07
CA TYR A 425 -5.76 -3.94 -13.79
C TYR A 425 -5.75 -4.38 -15.25
N SER A 426 -6.91 -4.81 -15.74
CA SER A 426 -7.15 -5.13 -17.14
C SER A 426 -8.42 -4.47 -17.64
N ASN A 427 -8.44 -4.14 -18.93
CA ASN A 427 -9.61 -3.63 -19.61
C ASN A 427 -9.72 -4.29 -20.99
N LYS A 428 -10.91 -4.76 -21.37
CA LYS A 428 -11.16 -5.48 -22.63
C LYS A 428 -10.77 -4.67 -23.88
N ASN A 429 -10.71 -3.35 -23.77
CA ASN A 429 -10.37 -2.45 -24.87
C ASN A 429 -8.87 -2.14 -24.96
N LEU A 430 -8.05 -2.69 -24.05
CA LEU A 430 -6.60 -2.54 -24.04
C LEU A 430 -5.93 -3.86 -24.42
N LYS A 431 -4.78 -3.77 -25.10
CA LYS A 431 -3.89 -4.91 -25.41
C LYS A 431 -2.73 -5.03 -24.42
N TYR A 432 -2.86 -4.37 -23.29
CA TYR A 432 -1.88 -4.37 -22.20
C TYR A 432 -2.62 -4.35 -20.86
N GLN A 433 -1.90 -4.67 -19.81
CA GLN A 433 -2.39 -4.62 -18.43
C GLN A 433 -1.57 -3.62 -17.63
N LEU A 434 -2.13 -3.09 -16.55
CA LEU A 434 -1.39 -2.27 -15.58
C LEU A 434 -1.10 -3.13 -14.35
N LEU A 435 0.18 -3.43 -14.14
CA LEU A 435 0.66 -4.11 -12.95
C LEU A 435 1.12 -3.06 -11.94
N HIS A 436 0.41 -2.94 -10.83
CA HIS A 436 0.81 -2.13 -9.70
C HIS A 436 1.41 -3.01 -8.61
N THR A 437 2.56 -2.57 -8.09
CA THR A 437 3.34 -3.26 -7.07
C THR A 437 3.90 -2.24 -6.09
N PHE A 438 4.47 -2.73 -4.99
CA PHE A 438 5.17 -1.87 -4.04
C PHE A 438 6.29 -1.02 -4.70
N VAL A 439 7.00 -1.56 -5.68
CA VAL A 439 8.11 -0.85 -6.36
C VAL A 439 7.65 0.12 -7.46
N GLY A 440 6.37 0.06 -7.84
CA GLY A 440 5.81 0.94 -8.86
C GLY A 440 4.79 0.26 -9.76
N THR A 441 4.36 1.04 -10.76
CA THR A 441 3.35 0.66 -11.75
C THR A 441 4.03 0.43 -13.09
N TYR A 442 3.59 -0.61 -13.80
CA TYR A 442 4.10 -1.01 -15.11
C TYR A 442 2.98 -1.26 -16.09
N ILE A 443 3.18 -0.86 -17.35
CA ILE A 443 2.41 -1.35 -18.49
C ILE A 443 3.03 -2.69 -18.91
N VAL A 444 2.22 -3.74 -18.96
CA VAL A 444 2.61 -5.11 -19.37
C VAL A 444 1.97 -5.43 -20.72
N LYS A 445 2.78 -5.58 -21.77
CA LYS A 445 2.35 -5.76 -23.16
C LYS A 445 2.84 -7.08 -23.75
#